data_AF-A0A7C1GKQ3-F1
#
_entry.id   AF-A0A7C1GKQ3-F1
#
_cell.length_a   1.000
_cell.length_b   1.000
_cell.length_c   1.000
_cell.angle_alpha   90.00
_cell.angle_beta   90.00
_cell.angle_gamma   90.00
#
_symmetry.space_group_name_H-M   'P 1'
#
loop_
_entity.id
_entity.type
_entity.pdbx_description
1 polymer ?
#
loop_
_entity_poly.entity_id
_entity_poly.type
_entity_poly.pdbx_seq_one_letter_code
_entity_poly.pdbx_strand_id
1 'polypeptide(L)'
;MTNSIPEIENNDLLFVIGSNTKENHPIVALRMIKAVRKGAKLIIADPRKIPMVSFAHIWMQHRPGTDVVLLNSMMHVIAKEGLVDRSFIEEHTEDYDKFVKVLDDFTPETGEKITGVPKEKIIESARLYARSDKAGIYYTMGITQHSHGTDNVFSIANLALMTGNLGKEAAGVNPLRGQNNVQGSTDMGCSPDMYPGYQKVVIPAIRARFEKEWGVKLSEKAGLTAPEMIDASGGEFKALYVMGENPVMSDPDMAHTKKALNQLDFLVVQDIFMTETAELADVVFPAVSFAAKEGTFTNTERRVQRVRRAIIPPGESKEDSWIIMQLSGRMGYEMKYSAMNEVFTEIGRMWPALAGINYTKINKTGVQWPCPTLDHPGTPYLFKGGFPRGKGRFTPVMYRESAELPDDEYPLLLTTGRQLFHYHTGTMTRKVKPLNTVAPEAYVEINPEDA
;
A
#
# COMPACT_ATOMS: atom_id res chain seq x y z
N MET A 1 4.39 -3.66 4.55
CA MET A 1 4.42 -3.84 6.02
C MET A 1 5.85 -3.94 6.53
N THR A 2 6.13 -3.65 7.80
CA THR A 2 7.42 -3.96 8.43
C THR A 2 7.46 -5.38 9.02
N ASN A 3 6.33 -5.90 9.48
CA ASN A 3 6.21 -7.22 10.10
C ASN A 3 5.34 -8.17 9.25
N SER A 4 5.34 -9.44 9.60
CA SER A 4 4.59 -10.48 8.89
C SER A 4 3.15 -10.62 9.39
N ILE A 5 2.26 -11.10 8.51
CA ILE A 5 0.85 -11.37 8.82
C ILE A 5 0.70 -12.42 9.94
N PRO A 6 1.50 -13.50 10.03
CA PRO A 6 1.42 -14.42 11.16
C PRO A 6 1.71 -13.77 12.52
N GLU A 7 2.62 -12.79 12.59
CA GLU A 7 2.97 -12.10 13.83
C GLU A 7 1.81 -11.30 14.44
N ILE A 8 0.78 -10.97 13.65
CA ILE A 8 -0.42 -10.26 14.11
C ILE A 8 -1.08 -10.98 15.30
N GLU A 9 -1.08 -12.31 15.29
CA GLU A 9 -1.70 -13.12 16.34
C GLU A 9 -0.95 -13.07 17.69
N ASN A 10 0.23 -12.43 17.72
CA ASN A 10 1.12 -12.32 18.87
C ASN A 10 1.27 -10.87 19.38
N ASN A 11 0.58 -9.90 18.75
CA ASN A 11 0.52 -8.53 19.28
C ASN A 11 -0.20 -8.51 20.64
N ASP A 12 0.28 -7.67 21.57
CA ASP A 12 -0.45 -7.32 22.79
C ASP A 12 -1.35 -6.09 22.57
N LEU A 13 -1.04 -5.27 21.55
CA LEU A 13 -1.86 -4.17 21.10
C LEU A 13 -1.86 -4.03 19.57
N LEU A 14 -3.06 -3.85 19.03
CA LEU A 14 -3.31 -3.58 17.62
C LEU A 14 -3.89 -2.16 17.51
N PHE A 15 -3.17 -1.27 16.85
CA PHE A 15 -3.69 0.05 16.50
C PHE A 15 -4.04 0.09 15.02
N VAL A 16 -5.33 0.07 14.70
CA VAL A 16 -5.84 0.13 13.32
C VAL A 16 -6.36 1.54 13.05
N ILE A 17 -5.79 2.22 12.05
CA ILE A 17 -6.19 3.58 11.68
C ILE A 17 -6.46 3.69 10.17
N GLY A 18 -7.59 4.30 9.81
CA GLY A 18 -7.98 4.50 8.41
C GLY A 18 -8.10 3.20 7.62
N SER A 19 -8.71 2.16 8.22
CA SER A 19 -8.80 0.82 7.63
C SER A 19 -10.05 0.04 8.07
N ASN A 20 -10.95 -0.21 7.11
CA ASN A 20 -12.00 -1.22 7.25
C ASN A 20 -11.44 -2.63 6.97
N THR A 21 -10.63 -3.13 7.88
CA THR A 21 -9.82 -4.36 7.66
C THR A 21 -10.67 -5.61 7.42
N LYS A 22 -11.86 -5.71 8.02
CA LYS A 22 -12.70 -6.92 7.89
C LYS A 22 -13.24 -7.12 6.47
N GLU A 23 -13.52 -6.02 5.77
CA GLU A 23 -14.03 -6.08 4.40
C GLU A 23 -12.90 -6.05 3.36
N ASN A 24 -11.83 -5.30 3.63
CA ASN A 24 -10.71 -5.14 2.70
C ASN A 24 -9.68 -6.27 2.77
N HIS A 25 -9.41 -6.78 3.98
CA HIS A 25 -8.41 -7.82 4.24
C HIS A 25 -8.95 -8.88 5.22
N PRO A 26 -9.97 -9.66 4.85
CA PRO A 26 -10.69 -10.54 5.79
C PRO A 26 -9.76 -11.51 6.54
N ILE A 27 -8.74 -12.05 5.86
CA ILE A 27 -7.76 -12.97 6.48
C ILE A 27 -6.89 -12.26 7.52
N VAL A 28 -6.53 -11.01 7.30
CA VAL A 28 -5.80 -10.18 8.28
C VAL A 28 -6.71 -9.88 9.47
N ALA A 29 -7.97 -9.49 9.22
CA ALA A 29 -8.95 -9.27 10.29
C ALA A 29 -9.18 -10.50 11.15
N LEU A 30 -9.23 -11.70 10.55
CA LEU A 30 -9.33 -12.96 11.32
C LEU A 30 -8.16 -13.14 12.28
N ARG A 31 -6.93 -12.79 11.88
CA ARG A 31 -5.75 -12.85 12.76
C ARG A 31 -5.79 -11.80 13.86
N MET A 32 -6.23 -10.58 13.54
CA MET A 32 -6.46 -9.53 14.54
C MET A 32 -7.49 -9.98 15.59
N ILE A 33 -8.62 -10.56 15.17
CA ILE A 33 -9.65 -11.08 16.07
C ILE A 33 -9.09 -12.21 16.94
N LYS A 34 -8.23 -13.08 16.41
CA LYS A 34 -7.55 -14.10 17.22
C LYS A 34 -6.63 -13.48 18.27
N ALA A 35 -5.87 -12.44 17.94
CA ALA A 35 -5.04 -11.72 18.91
C ALA A 35 -5.90 -11.12 20.03
N VAL A 36 -7.00 -10.45 19.68
CA VAL A 36 -7.96 -9.90 20.65
C VAL A 36 -8.53 -10.99 21.57
N ARG A 37 -8.88 -12.15 21.02
CA ARG A 37 -9.34 -13.32 21.83
C ARG A 37 -8.27 -13.89 22.76
N LYS A 38 -6.98 -13.67 22.47
CA LYS A 38 -5.85 -14.01 23.36
C LYS A 38 -5.55 -12.94 24.40
N GLY A 39 -6.25 -11.80 24.36
CA GLY A 39 -6.10 -10.71 25.32
C GLY A 39 -5.50 -9.42 24.74
N ALA A 40 -5.18 -9.38 23.45
CA ALA A 40 -4.66 -8.16 22.82
C ALA A 40 -5.69 -7.01 22.87
N LYS A 41 -5.22 -5.79 23.10
CA LYS A 41 -6.06 -4.59 23.02
C LYS A 41 -6.16 -4.11 21.57
N LEU A 42 -7.38 -3.79 21.13
CA LEU A 42 -7.61 -3.26 19.79
C LEU A 42 -8.06 -1.80 19.89
N ILE A 43 -7.28 -0.89 19.31
CA ILE A 43 -7.65 0.52 19.12
C ILE A 43 -8.04 0.68 17.66
N ILE A 44 -9.25 1.20 17.41
CA ILE A 44 -9.71 1.59 16.07
C ILE A 44 -9.80 3.11 16.00
N ALA A 45 -9.10 3.72 15.05
CA ALA A 45 -9.27 5.11 14.67
C ALA A 45 -9.88 5.18 13.25
N ASP A 46 -11.19 5.39 13.20
CA ASP A 46 -11.95 5.43 11.94
C ASP A 46 -13.23 6.27 12.15
N PRO A 47 -13.57 7.21 11.26
CA PRO A 47 -14.79 8.01 11.36
C PRO A 47 -16.07 7.16 11.27
N ARG A 48 -16.00 5.98 10.63
CA ARG A 48 -17.14 5.09 10.46
C ARG A 48 -17.13 3.99 11.51
N LYS A 49 -18.32 3.53 11.89
CA LYS A 49 -18.50 2.36 12.75
C LYS A 49 -18.27 1.06 11.97
N ILE A 50 -17.03 0.84 11.53
CA ILE A 50 -16.65 -0.33 10.74
C ILE A 50 -16.86 -1.63 11.53
N PRO A 51 -17.00 -2.80 10.88
CA PRO A 51 -17.22 -4.07 11.57
C PRO A 51 -16.16 -4.47 12.61
N MET A 52 -14.94 -3.93 12.54
CA MET A 52 -13.90 -4.19 13.55
C MET A 52 -14.16 -3.47 14.88
N VAL A 53 -15.00 -2.42 14.91
CA VAL A 53 -15.34 -1.67 16.13
C VAL A 53 -15.98 -2.56 17.20
N SER A 54 -16.72 -3.60 16.81
CA SER A 54 -17.33 -4.53 17.78
C SER A 54 -16.32 -5.35 18.59
N PHE A 55 -15.06 -5.37 18.16
CA PHE A 55 -13.95 -6.04 18.85
C PHE A 55 -13.00 -5.05 19.54
N ALA A 56 -13.24 -3.74 19.39
CA ALA A 56 -12.33 -2.70 19.85
C ALA A 56 -12.40 -2.53 21.38
N HIS A 57 -11.24 -2.35 22.00
CA HIS A 57 -11.13 -1.83 23.36
C HIS A 57 -11.42 -0.32 23.36
N ILE A 58 -10.89 0.43 22.38
CA ILE A 58 -11.22 1.84 22.15
C ILE A 58 -11.55 2.07 20.68
N TRP A 59 -12.63 2.82 20.43
CA TRP A 59 -12.92 3.41 19.13
C TRP A 59 -12.82 4.94 19.22
N MET A 60 -11.91 5.50 18.43
CA MET A 60 -11.69 6.92 18.19
C MET A 60 -12.35 7.29 16.86
N GLN A 61 -13.49 7.96 16.94
CA GLN A 61 -14.25 8.40 15.77
C GLN A 61 -13.82 9.82 15.39
N HIS A 62 -12.61 9.97 14.84
CA HIS A 62 -12.09 11.28 14.47
C HIS A 62 -12.73 11.79 13.17
N ARG A 63 -12.80 13.12 13.01
CA ARG A 63 -13.22 13.76 11.76
C ARG A 63 -12.26 13.38 10.62
N PRO A 64 -12.77 13.06 9.41
CA PRO A 64 -11.92 12.79 8.24
C PRO A 64 -10.92 13.93 8.00
N GLY A 65 -9.65 13.58 7.74
CA GLY A 65 -8.59 14.57 7.47
C GLY A 65 -7.90 15.13 8.71
N THR A 66 -8.30 14.75 9.93
CA THR A 66 -7.63 15.21 11.17
C THR A 66 -6.64 14.20 11.75
N ASP A 67 -6.11 13.28 10.93
CA ASP A 67 -5.28 12.16 11.37
C ASP A 67 -3.96 12.61 12.03
N VAL A 68 -3.30 13.62 11.46
CA VAL A 68 -2.08 14.23 12.04
C VAL A 68 -2.37 14.73 13.45
N VAL A 69 -3.50 15.40 13.66
CA VAL A 69 -3.86 15.95 14.98
C VAL A 69 -4.06 14.83 15.98
N LEU A 70 -4.82 13.79 15.61
CA LEU A 70 -5.06 12.65 16.49
C LEU A 70 -3.74 11.97 16.91
N LEU A 71 -2.87 11.68 15.94
CA LEU A 71 -1.60 11.02 16.17
C LEU A 71 -0.66 11.92 16.98
N ASN A 72 -0.52 13.20 16.62
CA ASN A 72 0.33 14.13 17.36
C ASN A 72 -0.18 14.36 18.79
N SER A 73 -1.50 14.35 19.03
CA SER A 73 -2.05 14.43 20.38
C SER A 73 -1.81 13.19 21.22
N MET A 74 -1.80 12.00 20.61
CA MET A 74 -1.32 10.80 21.29
C MET A 74 0.16 10.93 21.63
N MET A 75 0.99 11.35 20.67
CA MET A 75 2.43 11.52 20.88
C MET A 75 2.75 12.59 21.93
N HIS A 76 1.97 13.67 22.00
CA HIS A 76 2.07 14.69 23.06
C HIS A 76 1.96 14.06 24.45
N VAL A 77 0.93 13.23 24.68
CA VAL A 77 0.74 12.54 25.96
C VAL A 77 1.93 11.64 26.28
N ILE A 78 2.38 10.84 25.30
CA ILE A 78 3.53 9.93 25.48
C ILE A 78 4.78 10.72 25.88
N ALA A 79 5.05 11.84 25.21
CA ALA A 79 6.21 12.69 25.50
C ALA A 79 6.12 13.36 26.88
N LYS A 80 4.96 13.95 27.23
CA LYS A 80 4.77 14.67 28.51
C LYS A 80 4.75 13.73 29.72
N GLU A 81 4.26 12.50 29.56
CA GLU A 81 4.27 11.49 30.61
C GLU A 81 5.60 10.70 30.69
N GLY A 82 6.56 10.99 29.82
CA GLY A 82 7.86 10.30 29.79
C GLY A 82 7.76 8.83 29.39
N LEU A 83 6.74 8.45 28.61
CA LEU A 83 6.49 7.07 28.13
C LEU A 83 7.24 6.74 26.82
N VAL A 84 8.23 7.53 26.45
CA VAL A 84 9.06 7.30 25.26
C VAL A 84 10.14 6.25 25.52
N ASP A 85 10.52 5.52 24.49
CA ASP A 85 11.68 4.62 24.53
C ASP A 85 12.96 5.42 24.27
N ARG A 86 13.55 5.96 25.37
CA ARG A 86 14.75 6.81 25.29
C ARG A 86 15.95 6.09 24.68
N SER A 87 16.18 4.83 25.08
CA SER A 87 17.26 4.01 24.54
C SER A 87 17.13 3.84 23.02
N PHE A 88 15.93 3.47 22.55
CA PHE A 88 15.70 3.31 21.12
C PHE A 88 15.88 4.62 20.36
N ILE A 89 15.38 5.74 20.91
CA ILE A 89 15.53 7.07 20.31
C ILE A 89 17.02 7.42 20.15
N GLU A 90 17.80 7.31 21.22
CA GLU A 90 19.23 7.68 21.22
C GLU A 90 20.06 6.81 20.27
N GLU A 91 19.83 5.49 20.29
CA GLU A 91 20.61 4.52 19.52
C GLU A 91 20.21 4.47 18.04
N HIS A 92 18.91 4.54 17.75
CA HIS A 92 18.39 4.19 16.43
C HIS A 92 17.73 5.35 15.68
N THR A 93 17.63 6.55 16.26
CA THR A 93 16.94 7.67 15.62
C THR A 93 17.75 8.97 15.55
N GLU A 94 17.25 9.90 14.72
CA GLU A 94 17.73 11.27 14.57
C GLU A 94 16.55 12.27 14.57
N ASP A 95 16.86 13.55 14.87
CA ASP A 95 15.93 14.69 14.86
C ASP A 95 14.78 14.70 15.91
N TYR A 96 14.85 13.86 16.94
CA TYR A 96 13.82 13.81 18.00
C TYR A 96 13.55 15.17 18.68
N ASP A 97 14.59 15.91 19.05
CA ASP A 97 14.46 17.20 19.75
C ASP A 97 13.73 18.28 18.92
N LYS A 98 13.85 18.22 17.59
CA LYS A 98 13.11 19.13 16.70
C LYS A 98 11.65 18.72 16.59
N PHE A 99 11.41 17.41 16.51
CA PHE A 99 10.07 16.83 16.40
C PHE A 99 9.25 17.05 17.68
N VAL A 100 9.80 16.77 18.86
CA VAL A 100 9.05 16.81 20.12
C VAL A 100 8.52 18.21 20.44
N LYS A 101 9.21 19.28 19.99
CA LYS A 101 8.77 20.67 20.16
C LYS A 101 7.46 20.96 19.44
N VAL A 102 7.23 20.35 18.28
CA VAL A 102 5.97 20.52 17.53
C VAL A 102 4.79 19.94 18.28
N LEU A 103 5.00 18.94 19.15
CA LEU A 103 3.91 18.31 19.90
C LEU A 103 3.26 19.25 20.92
N ASP A 104 3.91 20.33 21.33
CA ASP A 104 3.34 21.28 22.31
C ASP A 104 2.03 21.90 21.83
N ASP A 105 1.84 22.03 20.51
CA ASP A 105 0.61 22.55 19.88
C ASP A 105 -0.52 21.50 19.83
N PHE A 106 -0.26 20.24 20.17
CA PHE A 106 -1.19 19.13 20.03
C PHE A 106 -1.60 18.55 21.38
N THR A 107 -1.96 19.37 22.36
CA THR A 107 -2.52 18.87 23.64
C THR A 107 -3.75 17.98 23.42
N PRO A 108 -4.11 17.10 24.36
CA PRO A 108 -5.37 16.33 24.27
C PRO A 108 -6.61 17.21 24.10
N GLU A 109 -6.65 18.39 24.71
CA GLU A 109 -7.71 19.39 24.53
C GLU A 109 -7.78 19.91 23.08
N THR A 110 -6.61 20.15 22.46
CA THR A 110 -6.54 20.54 21.04
C THR A 110 -7.00 19.39 20.14
N GLY A 111 -6.56 18.17 20.48
CA GLY A 111 -6.99 16.94 19.83
C GLY A 111 -8.51 16.79 19.85
N GLU A 112 -9.14 16.95 21.01
CA GLU A 112 -10.60 16.88 21.16
C GLU A 112 -11.33 17.93 20.33
N LYS A 113 -10.87 19.18 20.38
CA LYS A 113 -11.49 20.29 19.63
C LYS A 113 -11.51 20.02 18.12
N ILE A 114 -10.37 19.61 17.55
CA ILE A 114 -10.21 19.48 16.09
C ILE A 114 -10.73 18.12 15.61
N THR A 115 -10.34 17.02 16.27
CA THR A 115 -10.68 15.67 15.81
C THR A 115 -12.09 15.26 16.21
N GLY A 116 -12.69 15.87 17.23
CA GLY A 116 -13.95 15.43 17.84
C GLY A 116 -13.82 14.18 18.73
N VAL A 117 -12.63 13.61 18.89
CA VAL A 117 -12.40 12.46 19.77
C VAL A 117 -12.26 12.96 21.22
N PRO A 118 -13.03 12.41 22.19
CA PRO A 118 -12.88 12.80 23.59
C PRO A 118 -11.44 12.67 24.08
N LYS A 119 -10.94 13.70 24.76
CA LYS A 119 -9.52 13.77 25.15
C LYS A 119 -9.09 12.58 26.03
N GLU A 120 -9.99 12.05 26.84
CA GLU A 120 -9.75 10.89 27.70
C GLU A 120 -9.43 9.65 26.86
N LYS A 121 -10.08 9.47 25.70
CA LYS A 121 -9.78 8.37 24.77
C LYS A 121 -8.42 8.55 24.09
N ILE A 122 -8.03 9.79 23.78
CA ILE A 122 -6.71 10.10 23.23
C ILE A 122 -5.63 9.73 24.25
N ILE A 123 -5.80 10.16 25.51
CA ILE A 123 -4.89 9.87 26.62
C ILE A 123 -4.81 8.37 26.89
N GLU A 124 -5.95 7.66 26.97
CA GLU A 124 -5.98 6.21 27.20
C GLU A 124 -5.29 5.46 26.05
N SER A 125 -5.58 5.82 24.81
CA SER A 125 -4.98 5.20 23.62
C SER A 125 -3.46 5.41 23.58
N ALA A 126 -3.00 6.62 23.89
CA ALA A 126 -1.58 6.97 23.97
C ALA A 126 -0.84 6.13 25.02
N ARG A 127 -1.40 6.05 26.24
CA ARG A 127 -0.84 5.25 27.34
C ARG A 127 -0.82 3.77 27.03
N LEU A 128 -1.90 3.24 26.45
CA LEU A 128 -1.96 1.84 26.03
C LEU A 128 -0.90 1.53 24.97
N TYR A 129 -0.83 2.32 23.90
CA TYR A 129 0.13 2.10 22.81
C TYR A 129 1.58 2.16 23.32
N ALA A 130 1.94 3.16 24.11
CA ALA A 130 3.31 3.34 24.58
C ALA A 130 3.76 2.31 25.63
N ARG A 131 2.83 1.75 26.42
CA ARG A 131 3.16 0.74 27.45
C ARG A 131 3.17 -0.70 26.92
N SER A 132 2.66 -0.91 25.71
CA SER A 132 2.65 -2.22 25.06
C SER A 132 4.02 -2.55 24.47
N ASP A 133 4.49 -3.77 24.73
CA ASP A 133 5.77 -4.25 24.19
C ASP A 133 5.64 -4.67 22.71
N LYS A 134 4.46 -5.17 22.33
CA LYS A 134 4.18 -5.74 21.01
C LYS A 134 3.05 -4.99 20.31
N ALA A 135 3.20 -3.67 20.22
CA ALA A 135 2.22 -2.80 19.58
C ALA A 135 2.46 -2.69 18.07
N GLY A 136 1.49 -3.14 17.27
CA GLY A 136 1.49 -3.01 15.82
C GLY A 136 0.53 -1.93 15.33
N ILE A 137 1.00 -1.04 14.45
CA ILE A 137 0.13 -0.09 13.73
C ILE A 137 -0.24 -0.67 12.37
N TYR A 138 -1.52 -0.65 12.03
CA TYR A 138 -2.07 -1.15 10.77
C TYR A 138 -2.91 -0.05 10.11
N TYR A 139 -2.60 0.28 8.86
CA TYR A 139 -3.28 1.37 8.17
C TYR A 139 -3.43 1.11 6.67
N THR A 140 -4.32 1.83 6.01
CA THR A 140 -4.48 1.76 4.55
C THR A 140 -4.92 3.12 3.98
N MET A 141 -5.85 3.12 3.04
CA MET A 141 -6.26 4.27 2.24
C MET A 141 -6.85 5.43 3.04
N GLY A 142 -7.45 5.21 4.21
CA GLY A 142 -7.91 6.30 5.10
C GLY A 142 -6.78 7.13 5.71
N ILE A 143 -5.53 6.78 5.42
CA ILE A 143 -4.34 7.57 5.75
C ILE A 143 -3.71 8.15 4.48
N THR A 144 -3.64 7.37 3.40
CA THR A 144 -2.85 7.74 2.22
C THR A 144 -3.62 8.53 1.17
N GLN A 145 -4.96 8.37 1.07
CA GLN A 145 -5.79 9.04 0.06
C GLN A 145 -6.33 10.37 0.61
N HIS A 146 -5.42 11.24 1.04
CA HIS A 146 -5.68 12.59 1.51
C HIS A 146 -4.72 13.56 0.83
N SER A 147 -5.10 14.84 0.73
CA SER A 147 -4.21 15.92 0.27
C SER A 147 -2.90 16.02 1.07
N HIS A 148 -2.86 15.47 2.29
CA HIS A 148 -1.70 15.38 3.18
C HIS A 148 -1.41 13.93 3.60
N GLY A 149 -1.61 12.96 2.70
CA GLY A 149 -1.40 11.54 3.03
C GLY A 149 0.04 11.19 3.43
N THR A 150 1.03 11.87 2.86
CA THR A 150 2.44 11.70 3.25
C THR A 150 2.69 12.13 4.69
N ASP A 151 2.09 13.24 5.11
CA ASP A 151 2.19 13.78 6.47
C ASP A 151 1.56 12.81 7.48
N ASN A 152 0.40 12.23 7.14
CA ASN A 152 -0.24 11.20 7.96
C ASN A 152 0.68 9.99 8.17
N VAL A 153 1.36 9.51 7.12
CA VAL A 153 2.31 8.38 7.20
C VAL A 153 3.54 8.75 8.04
N PHE A 154 4.05 9.97 7.94
CA PHE A 154 5.13 10.44 8.81
C PHE A 154 4.73 10.47 10.29
N SER A 155 3.52 10.94 10.63
CA SER A 155 3.02 10.89 12.00
C SER A 155 2.89 9.46 12.54
N ILE A 156 2.46 8.49 11.72
CA ILE A 156 2.45 7.06 12.09
C ILE A 156 3.88 6.56 12.35
N ALA A 157 4.83 6.91 11.49
CA ALA A 157 6.22 6.50 11.64
C ALA A 157 6.84 7.09 12.91
N ASN A 158 6.59 8.38 13.20
CA ASN A 158 7.06 9.04 14.42
C ASN A 158 6.51 8.34 15.68
N LEU A 159 5.22 7.97 15.68
CA LEU A 159 4.63 7.27 16.81
C LEU A 159 5.31 5.93 17.08
N ALA A 160 5.61 5.15 16.03
CA ALA A 160 6.33 3.89 16.18
C ALA A 160 7.81 4.08 16.58
N LEU A 161 8.46 5.14 16.07
CA LEU A 161 9.85 5.49 16.43
C LEU A 161 9.97 5.90 17.90
N MET A 162 9.05 6.73 18.42
CA MET A 162 9.15 7.25 19.80
C MET A 162 8.89 6.20 20.87
N THR A 163 8.22 5.11 20.53
CA THR A 163 7.91 4.00 21.45
C THR A 163 8.74 2.75 21.16
N GLY A 164 9.75 2.83 20.29
CA GLY A 164 10.60 1.69 19.96
C GLY A 164 9.87 0.49 19.34
N ASN A 165 8.70 0.69 18.73
CA ASN A 165 7.86 -0.38 18.17
C ASN A 165 8.28 -0.77 16.74
N LEU A 166 9.59 -0.82 16.47
CA LEU A 166 10.20 -1.18 15.19
C LEU A 166 11.42 -2.09 15.41
N GLY A 167 11.76 -2.92 14.42
CA GLY A 167 12.92 -3.81 14.51
C GLY A 167 12.73 -5.03 15.42
N LYS A 168 11.51 -5.27 15.89
CA LYS A 168 11.14 -6.42 16.76
C LYS A 168 9.92 -7.16 16.24
N GLU A 169 9.73 -8.38 16.74
CA GLU A 169 8.61 -9.26 16.40
C GLU A 169 7.29 -8.71 16.94
N ALA A 170 6.20 -8.92 16.19
CA ALA A 170 4.83 -8.54 16.58
C ALA A 170 4.72 -7.07 16.98
N ALA A 171 5.22 -6.17 16.12
CA ALA A 171 5.11 -4.73 16.30
C ALA A 171 4.98 -4.05 14.93
N GLY A 172 5.54 -2.86 14.80
CA GLY A 172 5.86 -2.26 13.51
C GLY A 172 4.78 -1.38 12.91
N VAL A 173 5.10 -0.89 11.72
CA VAL A 173 4.27 -0.03 10.90
C VAL A 173 3.84 -0.81 9.66
N ASN A 174 2.56 -1.15 9.61
CA ASN A 174 2.05 -2.17 8.71
C ASN A 174 1.00 -1.59 7.74
N PRO A 175 1.42 -0.93 6.64
CA PRO A 175 0.48 -0.60 5.56
C PRO A 175 -0.12 -1.87 4.98
N LEU A 176 -1.45 -1.97 5.01
CA LEU A 176 -2.24 -3.03 4.40
C LEU A 176 -2.46 -2.67 2.94
N ARG A 177 -1.57 -3.17 2.08
CA ARG A 177 -1.67 -2.97 0.63
C ARG A 177 -2.89 -3.71 0.06
N GLY A 178 -3.57 -3.09 -0.90
CA GLY A 178 -4.86 -3.57 -1.41
C GLY A 178 -4.76 -4.71 -2.42
N GLN A 179 -4.14 -4.46 -3.57
CA GLN A 179 -4.02 -5.43 -4.65
C GLN A 179 -3.10 -6.60 -4.32
N ASN A 180 -3.40 -7.77 -4.89
CA ASN A 180 -2.69 -9.03 -4.60
C ASN A 180 -1.17 -8.94 -4.80
N ASN A 181 -0.73 -8.13 -5.76
CA ASN A 181 0.65 -8.02 -6.19
C ASN A 181 1.14 -6.57 -6.30
N VAL A 182 0.45 -5.58 -5.71
CA VAL A 182 0.98 -4.20 -5.74
C VAL A 182 2.33 -4.10 -5.03
N GLN A 183 2.58 -4.96 -4.01
CA GLN A 183 3.91 -5.09 -3.43
C GLN A 183 4.92 -5.58 -4.48
N GLY A 184 4.61 -6.66 -5.20
CA GLY A 184 5.50 -7.19 -6.25
C GLY A 184 5.69 -6.23 -7.41
N SER A 185 4.65 -5.55 -7.87
CA SER A 185 4.73 -4.52 -8.91
C SER A 185 5.71 -3.41 -8.51
N THR A 186 5.60 -2.87 -7.30
CA THR A 186 6.58 -1.90 -6.78
C THR A 186 7.98 -2.52 -6.62
N ASP A 187 8.07 -3.76 -6.13
CA ASP A 187 9.36 -4.47 -6.01
C ASP A 187 10.08 -4.59 -7.35
N MET A 188 9.34 -4.80 -8.44
CA MET A 188 9.87 -4.97 -9.81
C MET A 188 10.09 -3.63 -10.53
N GLY A 189 9.94 -2.49 -9.87
CA GLY A 189 10.22 -1.19 -10.47
C GLY A 189 9.11 -0.68 -11.40
N CYS A 190 7.85 -1.10 -11.20
CA CYS A 190 6.70 -0.45 -11.84
C CYS A 190 6.42 0.91 -11.16
N SER A 191 7.42 1.79 -11.16
CA SER A 191 7.42 3.16 -10.65
C SER A 191 8.29 3.98 -11.58
N PRO A 192 7.92 5.22 -11.93
CA PRO A 192 8.64 5.99 -12.95
C PRO A 192 10.08 6.37 -12.56
N ASP A 193 10.44 6.26 -11.29
CA ASP A 193 11.71 6.73 -10.73
C ASP A 193 12.61 5.61 -10.17
N MET A 194 12.21 4.34 -10.30
CA MET A 194 12.91 3.20 -9.67
C MET A 194 13.07 2.00 -10.60
N TYR A 195 14.25 1.39 -10.56
CA TYR A 195 14.49 0.02 -11.03
C TYR A 195 14.04 -1.03 -9.99
N PRO A 196 13.97 -2.33 -10.35
CA PRO A 196 13.71 -3.40 -9.38
C PRO A 196 14.54 -3.29 -8.11
N GLY A 197 13.90 -3.54 -6.97
CA GLY A 197 14.52 -3.48 -5.64
C GLY A 197 14.63 -2.07 -5.06
N TYR A 198 13.75 -1.14 -5.45
CA TYR A 198 13.69 0.24 -4.94
C TYR A 198 14.95 1.05 -5.25
N GLN A 199 15.50 0.85 -6.44
CA GLN A 199 16.80 1.39 -6.84
C GLN A 199 16.62 2.58 -7.77
N LYS A 200 16.84 3.80 -7.26
CA LYS A 200 16.55 5.06 -7.99
C LYS A 200 17.28 5.15 -9.33
N VAL A 201 16.53 5.51 -10.38
CA VAL A 201 17.06 5.66 -11.75
C VAL A 201 18.09 6.78 -11.89
N VAL A 202 17.99 7.80 -11.04
CA VAL A 202 18.87 8.97 -11.03
C VAL A 202 20.27 8.66 -10.51
N ILE A 203 20.48 7.53 -9.81
CA ILE A 203 21.79 7.16 -9.24
C ILE A 203 22.67 6.53 -10.33
N PRO A 204 23.77 7.19 -10.76
CA PRO A 204 24.54 6.74 -11.92
C PRO A 204 25.11 5.32 -11.79
N ALA A 205 25.60 4.95 -10.60
CA ALA A 205 26.16 3.62 -10.33
C ALA A 205 25.11 2.50 -10.44
N ILE A 206 23.87 2.77 -10.06
CA ILE A 206 22.76 1.83 -10.20
C ILE A 206 22.42 1.70 -11.69
N ARG A 207 22.20 2.82 -12.37
CA ARG A 207 21.88 2.85 -13.81
C ARG A 207 22.90 2.10 -14.64
N ALA A 208 24.20 2.35 -14.42
CA ALA A 208 25.28 1.67 -15.15
C ALA A 208 25.25 0.13 -15.00
N ARG A 209 24.80 -0.38 -13.85
CA ARG A 209 24.64 -1.83 -13.66
C ARG A 209 23.50 -2.39 -14.51
N PHE A 210 22.37 -1.70 -14.58
CA PHE A 210 21.23 -2.09 -15.44
C PHE A 210 21.54 -1.94 -16.93
N GLU A 211 22.24 -0.86 -17.34
CA GLU A 211 22.72 -0.71 -18.71
C GLU A 211 23.64 -1.86 -19.14
N LYS A 212 24.49 -2.34 -18.21
CA LYS A 212 25.37 -3.48 -18.46
C LYS A 212 24.59 -4.78 -18.64
N GLU A 213 23.60 -5.06 -17.79
CA GLU A 213 22.80 -6.29 -17.85
C GLU A 213 21.93 -6.32 -19.11
N TRP A 214 21.30 -5.19 -19.46
CA TRP A 214 20.35 -5.10 -20.57
C TRP A 214 21.00 -4.67 -21.91
N GLY A 215 22.28 -4.29 -21.91
CA GLY A 215 23.01 -3.95 -23.13
C GLY A 215 22.49 -2.69 -23.84
N VAL A 216 21.79 -1.80 -23.14
CA VAL A 216 21.20 -0.57 -23.68
C VAL A 216 21.49 0.63 -22.79
N LYS A 217 21.46 1.83 -23.37
CA LYS A 217 21.51 3.08 -22.61
C LYS A 217 20.16 3.41 -22.03
N LEU A 218 20.14 3.82 -20.76
CA LEU A 218 18.93 4.09 -20.00
C LEU A 218 18.83 5.58 -19.64
N SER A 219 17.60 6.07 -19.50
CA SER A 219 17.34 7.45 -19.10
C SER A 219 17.92 7.75 -17.71
N GLU A 220 18.40 8.98 -17.52
CA GLU A 220 18.82 9.49 -16.22
C GLU A 220 17.70 10.23 -15.46
N LYS A 221 16.54 10.39 -16.09
CA LYS A 221 15.39 11.13 -15.55
C LYS A 221 14.28 10.17 -15.13
N ALA A 222 13.57 10.53 -14.08
CA ALA A 222 12.31 9.88 -13.73
C ALA A 222 11.27 10.11 -14.84
N GLY A 223 10.41 9.12 -15.06
CA GLY A 223 9.23 9.24 -15.92
C GLY A 223 8.09 10.01 -15.23
N LEU A 224 6.96 10.09 -15.94
CA LEU A 224 5.72 10.64 -15.41
C LEU A 224 5.01 9.61 -14.51
N THR A 225 4.34 10.08 -13.47
CA THR A 225 3.36 9.28 -12.69
C THR A 225 2.06 9.11 -13.47
N ALA A 226 1.22 8.14 -13.08
CA ALA A 226 -0.05 7.90 -13.76
C ALA A 226 -0.95 9.15 -13.86
N PRO A 227 -1.16 9.96 -12.78
CA PRO A 227 -1.90 11.21 -12.89
C PRO A 227 -1.25 12.22 -13.86
N GLU A 228 0.08 12.37 -13.82
CA GLU A 228 0.80 13.24 -14.75
C GLU A 228 0.69 12.78 -16.21
N MET A 229 0.60 11.46 -16.46
CA MET A 229 0.35 10.94 -17.82
C MET A 229 -1.04 11.32 -18.33
N ILE A 230 -2.07 11.23 -17.48
CA ILE A 230 -3.44 11.64 -17.82
C ILE A 230 -3.47 13.14 -18.11
N ASP A 231 -2.87 13.98 -17.26
CA ASP A 231 -2.81 15.43 -17.46
C ASP A 231 -2.01 15.84 -18.71
N ALA A 232 -0.96 15.10 -19.06
CA ALA A 232 -0.12 15.37 -20.23
C ALA A 232 -0.70 14.85 -21.56
N SER A 233 -1.77 14.03 -21.52
CA SER A 233 -2.34 13.40 -22.71
C SER A 233 -2.90 14.45 -23.68
N GLY A 234 -2.69 14.22 -24.99
CA GLY A 234 -3.06 15.18 -26.05
C GLY A 234 -2.05 16.29 -26.31
N GLY A 235 -1.18 16.58 -25.35
CA GLY A 235 -0.05 17.50 -25.48
C GLY A 235 1.22 16.81 -25.98
N GLU A 236 2.25 16.81 -25.14
CA GLU A 236 3.56 16.18 -25.39
C GLU A 236 3.51 14.64 -25.31
N PHE A 237 2.45 14.08 -24.73
CA PHE A 237 2.26 12.65 -24.53
C PHE A 237 1.27 12.09 -25.56
N LYS A 238 1.77 11.28 -26.50
CA LYS A 238 1.04 10.85 -27.70
C LYS A 238 0.53 9.42 -27.66
N ALA A 239 1.19 8.53 -26.92
CA ALA A 239 0.81 7.13 -26.88
C ALA A 239 0.88 6.58 -25.46
N LEU A 240 -0.08 5.71 -25.14
CA LEU A 240 -0.15 5.04 -23.84
C LEU A 240 -0.36 3.54 -24.03
N TYR A 241 0.38 2.75 -23.25
CA TYR A 241 0.16 1.32 -23.14
C TYR A 241 -0.30 0.98 -21.71
N VAL A 242 -1.60 0.74 -21.55
CA VAL A 242 -2.22 0.33 -20.28
C VAL A 242 -2.25 -1.20 -20.20
N MET A 243 -1.71 -1.76 -19.12
CA MET A 243 -1.69 -3.21 -18.89
C MET A 243 -2.38 -3.56 -17.58
N GLY A 244 -3.51 -4.27 -17.65
CA GLY A 244 -4.22 -4.80 -16.49
C GLY A 244 -4.80 -3.74 -15.55
N GLU A 245 -5.10 -2.55 -16.07
CA GLU A 245 -5.69 -1.44 -15.33
C GLU A 245 -6.90 -0.85 -16.08
N ASN A 246 -7.75 -0.15 -15.33
CA ASN A 246 -8.97 0.47 -15.86
C ASN A 246 -9.12 1.93 -15.38
N PRO A 247 -8.17 2.82 -15.75
CA PRO A 247 -8.12 4.20 -15.27
C PRO A 247 -9.44 4.96 -15.47
N VAL A 248 -10.18 4.70 -16.56
CA VAL A 248 -11.50 5.33 -16.79
C VAL A 248 -12.45 5.15 -15.60
N MET A 249 -12.41 4.01 -14.91
CA MET A 249 -13.27 3.74 -13.75
C MET A 249 -12.56 3.88 -12.41
N SER A 250 -11.24 3.72 -12.35
CA SER A 250 -10.49 3.69 -11.09
C SER A 250 -9.88 5.02 -10.68
N ASP A 251 -9.63 5.91 -11.63
CA ASP A 251 -8.97 7.19 -11.39
C ASP A 251 -10.00 8.26 -11.00
N PRO A 252 -9.59 9.30 -10.25
CA PRO A 252 -10.48 10.42 -9.96
C PRO A 252 -10.87 11.15 -11.26
N ASP A 253 -12.04 11.80 -11.24
CA ASP A 253 -12.59 12.52 -12.39
C ASP A 253 -12.59 11.70 -13.70
N MET A 254 -13.56 10.78 -13.79
CA MET A 254 -13.77 9.96 -14.99
C MET A 254 -13.91 10.80 -16.27
N ALA A 255 -14.50 12.00 -16.19
CA ALA A 255 -14.71 12.82 -17.37
C ALA A 255 -13.38 13.37 -17.90
N HIS A 256 -12.52 13.86 -17.01
CA HIS A 256 -11.14 14.24 -17.32
C HIS A 256 -10.35 13.08 -17.92
N THR A 257 -10.36 11.91 -17.27
CA THR A 257 -9.64 10.72 -17.74
C THR A 257 -10.10 10.28 -19.12
N LYS A 258 -11.41 10.21 -19.38
CA LYS A 258 -11.93 9.88 -20.72
C LYS A 258 -11.51 10.91 -21.76
N LYS A 259 -11.57 12.20 -21.44
CA LYS A 259 -11.17 13.27 -22.36
C LYS A 259 -9.69 13.15 -22.69
N ALA A 260 -8.83 12.98 -21.69
CA ALA A 260 -7.39 12.81 -21.84
C ALA A 260 -7.05 11.62 -22.74
N LEU A 261 -7.62 10.43 -22.46
CA LEU A 261 -7.33 9.23 -23.25
C LEU A 261 -7.78 9.36 -24.71
N ASN A 262 -8.89 10.04 -25.01
CA ASN A 262 -9.35 10.29 -26.38
C ASN A 262 -8.49 11.31 -27.15
N GLN A 263 -7.56 12.01 -26.48
CA GLN A 263 -6.64 12.93 -27.12
C GLN A 263 -5.30 12.28 -27.49
N LEU A 264 -5.06 11.03 -27.07
CA LEU A 264 -3.88 10.28 -27.48
C LEU A 264 -3.94 9.97 -28.98
N ASP A 265 -2.78 9.96 -29.63
CA ASP A 265 -2.65 9.51 -31.02
C ASP A 265 -2.73 7.98 -31.10
N PHE A 266 -2.39 7.26 -30.01
CA PHE A 266 -2.43 5.81 -29.96
C PHE A 266 -2.58 5.24 -28.52
N LEU A 267 -3.65 4.49 -28.28
CA LEU A 267 -3.92 3.81 -27.01
C LEU A 267 -3.93 2.29 -27.20
N VAL A 268 -3.04 1.61 -26.48
CA VAL A 268 -3.00 0.14 -26.37
C VAL A 268 -3.51 -0.27 -25.01
N VAL A 269 -4.42 -1.24 -24.96
CA VAL A 269 -4.89 -1.85 -23.72
C VAL A 269 -4.65 -3.36 -23.75
N GLN A 270 -3.90 -3.86 -22.77
CA GLN A 270 -3.75 -5.30 -22.54
C GLN A 270 -4.54 -5.69 -21.30
N ASP A 271 -5.65 -6.41 -21.48
CA ASP A 271 -6.56 -6.79 -20.40
C ASP A 271 -7.17 -8.19 -20.64
N ILE A 272 -7.74 -8.76 -19.59
CA ILE A 272 -8.46 -10.04 -19.61
C ILE A 272 -9.94 -9.86 -19.97
N PHE A 273 -10.46 -8.63 -19.91
CA PHE A 273 -11.83 -8.27 -20.29
C PHE A 273 -11.87 -6.97 -21.12
N MET A 274 -12.96 -6.78 -21.87
CA MET A 274 -13.29 -5.47 -22.43
C MET A 274 -13.77 -4.56 -21.30
N THR A 275 -12.89 -3.69 -20.82
CA THR A 275 -13.15 -2.69 -19.78
C THR A 275 -13.50 -1.34 -20.40
N GLU A 276 -13.99 -0.40 -19.60
CA GLU A 276 -14.29 0.97 -20.03
C GLU A 276 -13.07 1.68 -20.60
N THR A 277 -11.86 1.32 -20.15
CA THR A 277 -10.60 1.80 -20.76
C THR A 277 -10.31 1.08 -22.08
N ALA A 278 -10.51 -0.24 -22.14
CA ALA A 278 -10.29 -1.02 -23.37
C ALA A 278 -11.23 -0.61 -24.51
N GLU A 279 -12.45 -0.17 -24.20
CA GLU A 279 -13.41 0.34 -25.18
C GLU A 279 -12.93 1.62 -25.89
N LEU A 280 -12.01 2.37 -25.28
CA LEU A 280 -11.39 3.56 -25.87
C LEU A 280 -10.12 3.24 -26.68
N ALA A 281 -9.62 2.00 -26.62
CA ALA A 281 -8.32 1.64 -27.17
C ALA A 281 -8.35 1.47 -28.70
N ASP A 282 -7.27 1.89 -29.35
CA ASP A 282 -7.03 1.58 -30.78
C ASP A 282 -6.69 0.11 -30.97
N VAL A 283 -5.98 -0.48 -30.00
CA VAL A 283 -5.59 -1.89 -30.01
C VAL A 283 -5.83 -2.52 -28.63
N VAL A 284 -6.52 -3.65 -28.63
CA VAL A 284 -6.69 -4.48 -27.43
C VAL A 284 -5.92 -5.79 -27.58
N PHE A 285 -4.98 -6.06 -26.66
CA PHE A 285 -4.31 -7.35 -26.55
C PHE A 285 -4.99 -8.22 -25.50
N PRO A 286 -5.62 -9.36 -25.88
CA PRO A 286 -6.29 -10.23 -24.93
C PRO A 286 -5.27 -11.00 -24.09
N ALA A 287 -5.18 -10.66 -22.81
CA ALA A 287 -4.35 -11.35 -21.84
C ALA A 287 -5.10 -12.51 -21.18
N VAL A 288 -4.35 -13.46 -20.61
CA VAL A 288 -4.93 -14.57 -19.84
C VAL A 288 -5.08 -14.22 -18.36
N SER A 289 -6.02 -14.83 -17.63
CA SER A 289 -6.17 -14.61 -16.19
C SER A 289 -5.09 -15.31 -15.36
N PHE A 290 -5.00 -15.01 -14.06
CA PHE A 290 -4.02 -15.62 -13.14
C PHE A 290 -4.04 -17.15 -13.17
N ALA A 291 -5.21 -17.77 -13.41
CA ALA A 291 -5.36 -19.22 -13.45
C ALA A 291 -4.70 -19.87 -14.67
N ALA A 292 -4.39 -19.08 -15.70
CA ALA A 292 -3.77 -19.53 -16.94
C ALA A 292 -2.29 -19.12 -17.04
N LYS A 293 -1.72 -18.44 -16.03
CA LYS A 293 -0.33 -17.96 -15.98
C LYS A 293 0.50 -18.73 -14.97
N GLU A 294 1.82 -18.73 -15.17
CA GLU A 294 2.80 -19.12 -14.15
C GLU A 294 3.68 -17.94 -13.77
N GLY A 295 4.01 -17.79 -12.50
CA GLY A 295 4.75 -16.62 -12.03
C GLY A 295 4.86 -16.57 -10.52
N THR A 296 4.99 -15.36 -10.01
CA THR A 296 4.93 -15.09 -8.57
C THR A 296 4.06 -13.87 -8.27
N PHE A 297 3.45 -13.89 -7.09
CA PHE A 297 2.91 -12.69 -6.46
C PHE A 297 3.65 -12.41 -5.16
N THR A 298 3.92 -11.14 -4.89
CA THR A 298 4.37 -10.67 -3.60
C THR A 298 3.22 -9.96 -2.90
N ASN A 299 2.83 -10.46 -1.72
CA ASN A 299 1.72 -9.91 -0.95
C ASN A 299 2.16 -8.73 -0.04
N THR A 300 1.23 -8.16 0.74
CA THR A 300 1.46 -6.99 1.63
C THR A 300 2.56 -7.17 2.70
N GLU A 301 2.85 -8.41 3.10
CA GLU A 301 3.93 -8.74 4.04
C GLU A 301 5.26 -9.07 3.35
N ARG A 302 5.39 -8.73 2.06
CA ARG A 302 6.59 -8.99 1.22
C ARG A 302 6.82 -10.47 0.91
N ARG A 303 5.84 -11.34 1.17
CA ARG A 303 5.96 -12.77 0.89
C ARG A 303 5.79 -13.03 -0.61
N VAL A 304 6.86 -13.52 -1.24
CA VAL A 304 6.85 -14.01 -2.61
C VAL A 304 6.26 -15.42 -2.64
N GLN A 305 5.19 -15.61 -3.39
CA GLN A 305 4.43 -16.85 -3.51
C GLN A 305 4.31 -17.26 -4.97
N ARG A 306 4.42 -18.56 -5.26
CA ARG A 306 4.33 -19.09 -6.62
C ARG A 306 2.88 -19.14 -7.10
N VAL A 307 2.62 -18.58 -8.27
CA VAL A 307 1.39 -18.74 -9.05
C VAL A 307 1.61 -19.86 -10.05
N ARG A 308 0.64 -20.76 -10.20
CA ARG A 308 0.70 -21.89 -11.12
C ARG A 308 -0.46 -21.87 -12.07
N ARG A 309 -0.19 -22.26 -13.30
CA ARG A 309 -1.21 -22.50 -14.30
C ARG A 309 -2.09 -23.67 -13.86
N ALA A 310 -3.38 -23.41 -13.80
CA ALA A 310 -4.44 -24.36 -13.48
C ALA A 310 -5.36 -24.66 -14.67
N ILE A 311 -5.43 -23.75 -15.66
CA ILE A 311 -6.27 -23.90 -16.85
C ILE A 311 -5.47 -23.61 -18.13
N ILE A 312 -6.07 -23.95 -19.27
CA ILE A 312 -5.57 -23.56 -20.59
C ILE A 312 -6.05 -22.13 -20.90
N PRO A 313 -5.20 -21.24 -21.45
CA PRO A 313 -5.61 -19.95 -22.00
C PRO A 313 -6.88 -20.04 -22.86
N PRO A 314 -7.91 -19.21 -22.59
CA PRO A 314 -9.11 -19.20 -23.41
C PRO A 314 -8.84 -18.56 -24.78
N GLY A 315 -9.32 -19.20 -25.86
CA GLY A 315 -9.19 -18.68 -27.21
C GLY A 315 -7.73 -18.44 -27.61
N GLU A 316 -7.44 -17.26 -28.18
CA GLU A 316 -6.11 -16.86 -28.62
C GLU A 316 -5.34 -16.01 -27.60
N SER A 317 -5.90 -15.82 -26.41
CA SER A 317 -5.28 -14.99 -25.37
C SER A 317 -3.89 -15.50 -24.95
N LYS A 318 -3.02 -14.56 -24.57
CA LYS A 318 -1.61 -14.83 -24.26
C LYS A 318 -1.22 -14.35 -22.86
N GLU A 319 -0.12 -14.88 -22.34
CA GLU A 319 0.47 -14.34 -21.10
C GLU A 319 1.00 -12.92 -21.34
N ASP A 320 0.93 -12.05 -20.33
CA ASP A 320 1.38 -10.65 -20.46
C ASP A 320 2.84 -10.57 -20.91
N SER A 321 3.68 -11.40 -20.29
CA SER A 321 5.10 -11.50 -20.60
C SER A 321 5.35 -11.94 -22.05
N TRP A 322 4.54 -12.86 -22.57
CA TRP A 322 4.64 -13.28 -23.98
C TRP A 322 4.35 -12.11 -24.91
N ILE A 323 3.28 -11.34 -24.64
CA ILE A 323 2.90 -10.19 -25.47
C ILE A 323 4.02 -9.14 -25.43
N ILE A 324 4.55 -8.82 -24.25
CA ILE A 324 5.67 -7.88 -24.06
C ILE A 324 6.91 -8.35 -24.85
N MET A 325 7.29 -9.63 -24.74
CA MET A 325 8.45 -10.16 -25.47
C MET A 325 8.27 -10.08 -26.99
N GLN A 326 7.06 -10.38 -27.50
CA GLN A 326 6.77 -10.29 -28.93
C GLN A 326 6.80 -8.85 -29.45
N LEU A 327 6.22 -7.91 -28.70
CA LEU A 327 6.26 -6.48 -29.02
C LEU A 327 7.70 -5.97 -29.02
N SER A 328 8.46 -6.26 -27.96
CA SER A 328 9.86 -5.86 -27.82
C SER A 328 10.71 -6.35 -28.99
N GLY A 329 10.57 -7.64 -29.38
CA GLY A 329 11.29 -8.20 -30.52
C GLY A 329 10.98 -7.49 -31.84
N ARG A 330 9.71 -7.13 -32.08
CA ARG A 330 9.28 -6.36 -33.25
C ARG A 330 9.77 -4.92 -33.24
N MET A 331 10.06 -4.36 -32.07
CA MET A 331 10.66 -3.04 -31.90
C MET A 331 12.19 -3.04 -31.94
N GLY A 332 12.81 -4.21 -32.16
CA GLY A 332 14.26 -4.34 -32.33
C GLY A 332 15.05 -4.67 -31.05
N TYR A 333 14.38 -4.97 -29.94
CA TYR A 333 15.03 -5.48 -28.72
C TYR A 333 14.53 -6.89 -28.39
N GLU A 334 15.36 -7.90 -28.66
CA GLU A 334 14.97 -9.29 -28.52
C GLU A 334 15.08 -9.77 -27.06
N MET A 335 13.95 -10.11 -26.43
CA MET A 335 13.90 -10.71 -25.10
C MET A 335 13.75 -12.24 -25.23
N LYS A 336 14.68 -13.00 -24.65
CA LYS A 336 14.69 -14.47 -24.71
C LYS A 336 14.54 -15.09 -23.33
N TYR A 337 13.30 -15.35 -22.94
CA TYR A 337 12.99 -16.14 -21.76
C TYR A 337 12.12 -17.33 -22.13
N SER A 338 12.56 -18.53 -21.74
CA SER A 338 11.81 -19.77 -21.96
C SER A 338 10.79 -20.03 -20.84
N ALA A 339 11.02 -19.45 -19.65
CA ALA A 339 10.13 -19.53 -18.50
C ALA A 339 10.33 -18.36 -17.54
N MET A 340 9.28 -18.02 -16.78
CA MET A 340 9.28 -16.84 -15.89
C MET A 340 10.27 -16.95 -14.70
N ASN A 341 10.73 -18.16 -14.36
CA ASN A 341 11.79 -18.34 -13.38
C ASN A 341 13.14 -17.76 -13.86
N GLU A 342 13.38 -17.65 -15.16
CA GLU A 342 14.59 -17.03 -15.71
C GLU A 342 14.58 -15.52 -15.47
N VAL A 343 13.43 -14.87 -15.70
CA VAL A 343 13.21 -13.45 -15.37
C VAL A 343 13.41 -13.23 -13.86
N PHE A 344 12.84 -14.10 -13.03
CA PHE A 344 13.00 -14.01 -11.58
C PHE A 344 14.47 -14.15 -11.15
N THR A 345 15.23 -15.04 -11.81
CA THR A 345 16.65 -15.25 -11.55
C THR A 345 17.48 -14.04 -11.99
N GLU A 346 17.14 -13.40 -13.10
CA GLU A 346 17.75 -12.13 -13.54
C GLU A 346 17.58 -11.03 -12.51
N ILE A 347 16.37 -10.85 -12.00
CA ILE A 347 16.09 -9.85 -10.98
C ILE A 347 16.90 -10.13 -9.70
N GLY A 348 17.05 -11.40 -9.32
CA GLY A 348 17.92 -11.79 -8.20
C GLY A 348 19.39 -11.38 -8.37
N ARG A 349 19.94 -11.35 -9.60
CA ARG A 349 21.30 -10.84 -9.86
C ARG A 349 21.39 -9.32 -9.65
N MET A 350 20.32 -8.61 -9.96
CA MET A 350 20.25 -7.14 -9.93
C MET A 350 19.80 -6.59 -8.57
N TRP A 351 19.15 -7.41 -7.76
CA TRP A 351 18.64 -7.07 -6.45
C TRP A 351 19.00 -8.16 -5.43
N PRO A 352 20.13 -8.01 -4.71
CA PRO A 352 20.64 -9.02 -3.79
C PRO A 352 19.65 -9.45 -2.70
N ALA A 353 18.71 -8.59 -2.29
CA ALA A 353 17.72 -8.96 -1.28
C ALA A 353 16.71 -10.03 -1.76
N LEU A 354 16.66 -10.33 -3.06
CA LEU A 354 15.81 -11.37 -3.63
C LEU A 354 16.60 -12.61 -4.10
N ALA A 355 17.94 -12.53 -4.13
CA ALA A 355 18.81 -13.52 -4.78
C ALA A 355 18.68 -14.95 -4.24
N GLY A 356 18.30 -15.10 -2.97
CA GLY A 356 18.06 -16.39 -2.33
C GLY A 356 16.70 -17.01 -2.60
N ILE A 357 15.78 -16.31 -3.26
CA ILE A 357 14.45 -16.81 -3.58
C ILE A 357 14.49 -17.50 -4.95
N ASN A 358 13.99 -18.72 -5.04
CA ASN A 358 13.80 -19.43 -6.31
C ASN A 358 12.52 -20.28 -6.23
N TYR A 359 12.07 -20.80 -7.38
CA TYR A 359 10.81 -21.53 -7.49
C TYR A 359 10.77 -22.82 -6.64
N THR A 360 11.93 -23.41 -6.37
CA THR A 360 12.06 -24.55 -5.44
C THR A 360 11.77 -24.12 -4.00
N LYS A 361 12.36 -23.01 -3.55
CA LYS A 361 12.19 -22.47 -2.19
C LYS A 361 10.75 -22.02 -1.94
N ILE A 362 10.11 -21.34 -2.90
CA ILE A 362 8.72 -20.85 -2.75
C ILE A 362 7.66 -21.89 -3.15
N ASN A 363 8.04 -23.14 -3.37
CA ASN A 363 7.14 -24.16 -3.92
C ASN A 363 5.93 -24.44 -3.02
N LYS A 364 6.04 -24.32 -1.69
CA LYS A 364 4.92 -24.61 -0.77
C LYS A 364 4.24 -23.35 -0.23
N THR A 365 4.95 -22.56 0.56
CA THR A 365 4.36 -21.48 1.36
C THR A 365 4.77 -20.08 0.89
N GLY A 366 5.87 -19.95 0.16
CA GLY A 366 6.47 -18.67 -0.19
C GLY A 366 7.33 -18.07 0.92
N VAL A 367 8.13 -17.06 0.61
CA VAL A 367 9.16 -16.50 1.51
C VAL A 367 9.11 -14.97 1.49
N GLN A 368 9.22 -14.31 2.65
CA GLN A 368 9.40 -12.87 2.72
C GLN A 368 10.80 -12.45 2.29
N TRP A 369 10.89 -11.50 1.38
CA TRP A 369 12.13 -10.78 1.17
C TRP A 369 12.32 -9.73 2.30
N PRO A 370 13.57 -9.39 2.67
CA PRO A 370 14.85 -9.89 2.15
C PRO A 370 15.13 -11.39 2.36
N CYS A 371 15.81 -11.99 1.39
CA CYS A 371 16.31 -13.36 1.43
C CYS A 371 17.54 -13.43 0.51
N PRO A 372 18.74 -13.03 0.99
CA PRO A 372 19.89 -12.82 0.13
C PRO A 372 20.59 -14.10 -0.35
N THR A 373 20.45 -15.21 0.37
CA THR A 373 21.11 -16.49 0.04
C THR A 373 20.13 -17.65 0.03
N LEU A 374 20.50 -18.75 -0.65
CA LEU A 374 19.65 -19.94 -0.80
C LEU A 374 19.37 -20.65 0.54
N ASP A 375 20.24 -20.51 1.54
CA ASP A 375 20.08 -21.03 2.89
C ASP A 375 19.33 -20.07 3.82
N HIS A 376 19.23 -18.78 3.47
CA HIS A 376 18.51 -17.79 4.28
C HIS A 376 16.99 -18.13 4.37
N PRO A 377 16.38 -18.12 5.57
CA PRO A 377 14.98 -18.54 5.74
C PRO A 377 13.95 -17.51 5.24
N GLY A 378 14.40 -16.29 4.96
CA GLY A 378 13.57 -15.12 4.69
C GLY A 378 13.55 -14.17 5.89
N THR A 379 12.94 -13.00 5.71
CA THR A 379 12.93 -11.94 6.75
C THR A 379 11.48 -11.62 7.16
N PRO A 380 10.98 -12.22 8.27
CA PRO A 380 9.61 -12.00 8.75
C PRO A 380 9.33 -10.53 9.08
N TYR A 381 10.25 -9.88 9.80
CA TYR A 381 10.19 -8.47 10.13
C TYR A 381 11.46 -7.72 9.76
N LEU A 382 11.31 -6.44 9.41
CA LEU A 382 12.39 -5.56 8.98
C LEU A 382 13.04 -4.82 10.16
N PHE A 383 14.18 -4.18 9.88
CA PHE A 383 14.91 -3.27 10.78
C PHE A 383 15.54 -3.90 12.02
N LYS A 384 15.62 -5.23 12.05
CA LYS A 384 16.43 -5.93 13.06
C LYS A 384 17.88 -5.47 12.95
N GLY A 385 18.40 -4.83 14.00
CA GLY A 385 19.78 -4.33 14.04
C GLY A 385 20.02 -2.98 13.33
N GLY A 386 18.96 -2.28 12.91
CA GLY A 386 19.05 -0.90 12.40
C GLY A 386 18.29 -0.65 11.09
N PHE A 387 18.25 0.61 10.67
CA PHE A 387 17.57 1.03 9.44
C PHE A 387 18.50 1.01 8.24
N PRO A 388 18.00 0.80 7.00
CA PRO A 388 18.85 0.82 5.79
C PRO A 388 19.60 2.13 5.56
N ARG A 389 19.10 3.23 6.13
CA ARG A 389 19.71 4.57 6.11
C ARG A 389 20.57 4.88 7.34
N GLY A 390 20.86 3.88 8.18
CA GLY A 390 21.44 4.06 9.51
C GLY A 390 20.36 4.30 10.56
N LYS A 391 20.00 5.56 10.78
CA LYS A 391 19.03 5.98 11.81
C LYS A 391 17.65 6.32 11.23
N GLY A 392 16.60 5.99 11.98
CA GLY A 392 15.23 6.42 11.71
C GLY A 392 15.10 7.91 11.93
N ARG A 393 14.42 8.62 11.03
CA ARG A 393 14.30 10.08 11.10
C ARG A 393 12.93 10.47 11.63
N PHE A 394 12.91 11.21 12.74
CA PHE A 394 11.70 11.92 13.15
C PHE A 394 11.42 13.08 12.19
N THR A 395 10.17 13.20 11.75
CA THR A 395 9.75 14.26 10.82
C THR A 395 8.73 15.15 11.53
N PRO A 396 9.04 16.42 11.83
CA PRO A 396 8.04 17.33 12.38
C PRO A 396 6.91 17.54 11.37
N VAL A 397 5.67 17.24 11.77
CA VAL A 397 4.49 17.35 10.91
C VAL A 397 3.51 18.32 11.55
N MET A 398 3.22 19.42 10.85
CA MET A 398 2.18 20.37 11.23
C MET A 398 0.85 19.96 10.62
N TYR A 399 -0.25 20.21 11.33
CA TYR A 399 -1.57 20.02 10.77
C TYR A 399 -1.87 21.11 9.74
N ARG A 400 -2.44 20.68 8.61
CA ARG A 400 -3.12 21.54 7.65
C ARG A 400 -4.49 20.95 7.38
N GLU A 401 -5.48 21.81 7.17
CA GLU A 401 -6.81 21.38 6.79
C GLU A 401 -6.80 20.64 5.44
N SER A 402 -7.83 19.82 5.24
CA SER A 402 -8.03 19.17 3.94
C SER A 402 -8.29 20.24 2.87
N ALA A 403 -7.79 20.00 1.65
CA ALA A 403 -7.95 20.92 0.53
C ALA A 403 -9.43 21.15 0.13
N GLU A 404 -10.31 20.23 0.51
CA GLU A 404 -11.75 20.29 0.29
C GLU A 404 -12.46 20.03 1.63
N LEU A 405 -13.29 20.99 2.05
CA LEU A 405 -14.10 20.95 3.26
C LEU A 405 -15.54 21.32 2.90
N PRO A 406 -16.54 20.86 3.67
CA PRO A 406 -17.92 21.26 3.45
C PRO A 406 -18.14 22.77 3.59
N ASP A 407 -19.09 23.27 2.81
CA ASP A 407 -19.56 24.66 2.86
C ASP A 407 -21.10 24.71 2.81
N ASP A 408 -21.67 25.90 2.64
CA ASP A 408 -23.12 26.09 2.62
C ASP A 408 -23.81 25.43 1.38
N GLU A 409 -23.08 25.24 0.27
CA GLU A 409 -23.59 24.61 -0.96
C GLU A 409 -23.38 23.09 -0.94
N TYR A 410 -22.26 22.64 -0.38
CA TYR A 410 -21.87 21.24 -0.24
C TYR A 410 -21.67 20.89 1.26
N PRO A 411 -22.75 20.74 2.04
CA PRO A 411 -22.67 20.65 3.50
C PRO A 411 -22.21 19.28 4.03
N LEU A 412 -22.03 18.27 3.17
CA LEU A 412 -21.69 16.90 3.55
C LEU A 412 -20.31 16.49 3.04
N LEU A 413 -19.58 15.74 3.85
CA LEU A 413 -18.35 15.07 3.44
C LEU A 413 -18.67 13.75 2.71
N LEU A 414 -18.14 13.58 1.50
CA LEU A 414 -18.15 12.30 0.80
C LEU A 414 -16.89 11.51 1.15
N THR A 415 -17.06 10.25 1.55
CA THR A 415 -15.96 9.29 1.62
C THR A 415 -16.28 8.08 0.74
N THR A 416 -15.29 7.60 0.00
CA THR A 416 -15.44 6.37 -0.78
C THR A 416 -14.84 5.19 -0.04
N GLY A 417 -15.43 4.01 -0.24
CA GLY A 417 -15.02 2.80 0.45
C GLY A 417 -14.91 1.61 -0.47
N ARG A 418 -14.89 0.45 0.17
CA ARG A 418 -14.96 -0.86 -0.47
C ARG A 418 -15.97 -1.69 0.30
N GLN A 419 -16.36 -2.81 -0.29
CA GLN A 419 -17.21 -3.80 0.35
C GLN A 419 -16.59 -5.19 0.18
N LEU A 420 -17.03 -6.14 0.99
CA LEU A 420 -16.47 -7.50 1.01
C LEU A 420 -16.65 -8.27 -0.30
N PHE A 421 -17.78 -8.10 -0.99
CA PHE A 421 -18.19 -9.01 -2.07
C PHE A 421 -17.68 -8.61 -3.46
N HIS A 422 -17.34 -7.33 -3.66
CA HIS A 422 -16.88 -6.82 -4.94
C HIS A 422 -15.52 -6.15 -4.84
N TYR A 423 -14.69 -6.37 -5.86
CA TYR A 423 -13.31 -5.92 -5.89
C TYR A 423 -13.12 -4.79 -6.89
N HIS A 424 -12.70 -3.61 -6.40
CA HIS A 424 -12.43 -2.41 -7.19
C HIS A 424 -13.53 -2.11 -8.24
N THR A 425 -13.15 -2.02 -9.52
CA THR A 425 -14.05 -1.72 -10.65
C THR A 425 -15.02 -2.86 -10.97
N GLY A 426 -14.92 -4.00 -10.28
CA GLY A 426 -15.87 -5.10 -10.39
C GLY A 426 -15.74 -5.93 -11.67
N THR A 427 -14.74 -5.67 -12.52
CA THR A 427 -14.53 -6.34 -13.82
C THR A 427 -14.46 -7.86 -13.69
N MET A 428 -13.92 -8.36 -12.57
CA MET A 428 -13.90 -9.79 -12.23
C MET A 428 -15.13 -10.21 -11.41
N THR A 429 -15.39 -9.56 -10.27
CA THR A 429 -16.34 -10.05 -9.26
C THR A 429 -17.80 -9.89 -9.65
N ARG A 430 -18.17 -8.83 -10.40
CA ARG A 430 -19.56 -8.62 -10.85
C ARG A 430 -20.01 -9.66 -11.88
N LYS A 431 -19.07 -10.35 -12.52
CA LYS A 431 -19.34 -11.46 -13.44
C LYS A 431 -19.57 -12.79 -12.70
N VAL A 432 -19.37 -12.85 -11.38
CA VAL A 432 -19.58 -14.04 -10.55
C VAL A 432 -20.98 -13.99 -9.94
N LYS A 433 -21.89 -14.81 -10.46
CA LYS A 433 -23.33 -14.80 -10.07
C LYS A 433 -23.56 -14.80 -8.55
N PRO A 434 -22.98 -15.70 -7.74
CA PRO A 434 -23.17 -15.67 -6.29
C PRO A 434 -22.76 -14.35 -5.62
N LEU A 435 -21.66 -13.72 -6.05
CA LEU A 435 -21.22 -12.44 -5.50
C LEU A 435 -22.18 -11.31 -5.89
N ASN A 436 -22.60 -11.30 -7.16
CA ASN A 436 -23.52 -10.28 -7.67
C ASN A 436 -24.94 -10.41 -7.07
N THR A 437 -25.38 -11.62 -6.71
CA THR A 437 -26.65 -11.81 -5.98
C THR A 437 -26.63 -11.17 -4.60
N VAL A 438 -25.49 -11.20 -3.90
CA VAL A 438 -25.41 -10.66 -2.52
C VAL A 438 -25.30 -9.14 -2.51
N ALA A 439 -24.59 -8.55 -3.46
CA ALA A 439 -24.41 -7.10 -3.55
C ALA A 439 -24.58 -6.62 -5.01
N PRO A 440 -25.81 -6.58 -5.55
CA PRO A 440 -26.02 -6.27 -6.96
C PRO A 440 -25.70 -4.81 -7.31
N GLU A 441 -25.96 -3.90 -6.37
CA GLU A 441 -25.93 -2.46 -6.60
C GLU A 441 -24.89 -1.76 -5.70
N ALA A 442 -24.49 -0.56 -6.12
CA ALA A 442 -23.78 0.36 -5.24
C ALA A 442 -24.78 1.01 -4.28
N TYR A 443 -24.32 1.43 -3.11
CA TYR A 443 -25.12 2.12 -2.11
C TYR A 443 -24.32 3.27 -1.49
N VAL A 444 -25.04 4.22 -0.91
CA VAL A 444 -24.49 5.32 -0.11
C VAL A 444 -24.93 5.11 1.34
N GLU A 445 -23.98 5.15 2.27
CA GLU A 445 -24.27 5.16 3.70
C GLU A 445 -24.43 6.60 4.16
N ILE A 446 -25.62 6.96 4.66
CA ILE A 446 -25.94 8.30 5.18
C ILE A 446 -26.30 8.18 6.66
N ASN A 447 -25.86 9.14 7.47
CA ASN A 447 -26.28 9.21 8.88
C ASN A 447 -27.80 9.42 8.94
N PRO A 448 -28.55 8.69 9.81
CA PRO A 448 -29.99 8.89 9.96
C PRO A 448 -30.44 10.31 10.34
N GLU A 449 -29.57 11.12 10.97
CA GLU A 449 -29.87 12.53 11.28
C GLU A 449 -29.69 13.46 10.07
N ASP A 450 -28.87 13.06 9.09
CA ASP A 450 -28.59 13.82 7.85
C ASP A 450 -29.49 13.41 6.67
N ALA A 451 -30.18 12.26 6.76
CA ALA A 451 -31.05 11.68 5.72
C ALA A 451 -32.51 12.10 5.89
#